data_AF-A0A3A5XZ85-F1
#
_entry.id   AF-A0A3A5XZ85-F1
#
_cell.length_a   1.000
_cell.length_b   1.000
_cell.length_c   1.000
_cell.angle_alpha   90.00
_cell.angle_beta   90.00
_cell.angle_gamma   90.00
#
_symmetry.space_group_name_H-M   'P 1'
#
loop_
_entity.id
_entity.type
_entity.pdbx_description
1 polymer ?
#
loop_
_entity_poly.entity_id
_entity_poly.type
_entity_poly.pdbx_seq_one_letter_code
_entity_poly.pdbx_strand_id
1 'polypeptide(L)'
;MKIISIKEYNALMNFMESKLKSLWNHENEEREKQGKELINVFQFGFSILDINHYYIDENYDFYIVFNSSFLKMISSSILDATKKYPNKFGTGDAEDVIDALYNTSGYKYWGTKQDYINFLTGHACCYVVYQDNGIFSDILRIDMFRSTMPNKEDPTKIDFVGGLLHTLKHFSIKDQNLSTGTYIYNIFDIRHIIYLIGMAFRLKKGEGTKYKSLQQLTNAIMLASFYKEEVTGIFFLNSYYKKKSIS
;
A
#
# COMPACT_ATOMS: atom_id res chain seq x y z
N MET A 1 -13.22 8.97 -12.74
CA MET A 1 -13.24 9.14 -11.27
C MET A 1 -14.49 9.91 -10.91
N LYS A 2 -15.29 9.39 -9.97
CA LYS A 2 -16.55 9.99 -9.52
C LYS A 2 -16.53 10.17 -8.00
N ILE A 3 -17.09 11.27 -7.51
CA ILE A 3 -17.43 11.44 -6.08
C ILE A 3 -18.63 10.55 -5.77
N ILE A 4 -18.49 9.68 -4.78
CA ILE A 4 -19.56 8.72 -4.44
C ILE A 4 -20.72 9.41 -3.72
N SER A 5 -21.94 8.93 -3.96
CA SER A 5 -23.11 9.34 -3.20
C SER A 5 -23.10 8.75 -1.79
N ILE A 6 -23.88 9.34 -0.87
CA ILE A 6 -24.07 8.80 0.49
C ILE A 6 -24.60 7.35 0.46
N LYS A 7 -25.45 7.02 -0.52
CA LYS A 7 -25.98 5.66 -0.70
C LYS A 7 -24.87 4.68 -1.07
N GLU A 8 -24.02 5.04 -2.04
CA GLU A 8 -22.85 4.24 -2.43
C GLU A 8 -21.89 4.08 -1.26
N TYR A 9 -21.62 5.16 -0.53
CA TYR A 9 -20.78 5.15 0.67
C TYR A 9 -21.29 4.18 1.73
N ASN A 10 -22.57 4.27 2.10
CA ASN A 10 -23.16 3.39 3.13
C ASN A 10 -23.07 1.92 2.70
N ALA A 11 -23.35 1.61 1.43
CA ALA A 11 -23.24 0.25 0.92
C ALA A 11 -21.79 -0.27 0.99
N LEU A 12 -20.82 0.55 0.60
CA LEU A 12 -19.39 0.23 0.66
C LEU A 12 -18.92 0.00 2.09
N MET A 13 -19.27 0.89 3.03
CA MET A 13 -18.89 0.75 4.44
C MET A 13 -19.51 -0.51 5.06
N ASN A 14 -20.80 -0.78 4.83
CA ASN A 14 -21.45 -1.99 5.34
C ASN A 14 -20.76 -3.27 4.85
N PHE A 15 -20.35 -3.29 3.58
CA PHE A 15 -19.59 -4.40 3.02
C PHE A 15 -18.20 -4.55 3.66
N MET A 16 -17.48 -3.45 3.84
CA MET A 16 -16.11 -3.45 4.37
C MET A 16 -16.06 -3.80 5.86
N GLU A 17 -17.01 -3.31 6.68
CA GLU A 17 -16.91 -3.36 8.14
C GLU A 17 -16.69 -4.78 8.67
N SER A 18 -17.53 -5.73 8.25
CA SER A 18 -17.44 -7.13 8.70
C SER A 18 -16.11 -7.78 8.32
N LYS A 19 -15.63 -7.53 7.09
CA LYS A 19 -14.36 -8.07 6.56
C LYS A 19 -13.16 -7.47 7.27
N LEU A 20 -13.15 -6.15 7.48
CA LEU A 20 -12.06 -5.47 8.18
C LEU A 20 -12.03 -5.83 9.67
N LYS A 21 -13.19 -6.03 10.30
CA LYS A 21 -13.27 -6.49 11.69
C LYS A 21 -12.74 -7.92 11.84
N SER A 22 -13.07 -8.79 10.90
CA SER A 22 -12.50 -10.15 10.82
C SER A 22 -10.98 -10.11 10.66
N LEU A 23 -10.46 -9.23 9.80
CA LEU A 23 -9.03 -9.03 9.65
C LEU A 23 -8.36 -8.52 10.92
N TRP A 24 -8.94 -7.51 11.57
CA TRP A 24 -8.40 -6.96 12.80
C TRP A 24 -8.33 -8.00 13.92
N ASN A 25 -9.37 -8.83 14.08
CA ASN A 25 -9.34 -9.95 15.04
C ASN A 25 -8.22 -10.94 14.71
N HIS A 26 -8.12 -11.35 13.45
CA HIS A 26 -7.09 -12.28 13.01
C HIS A 26 -5.67 -11.73 13.21
N GLU A 27 -5.44 -10.46 12.88
CA GLU A 27 -4.15 -9.80 13.11
C GLU A 27 -3.79 -9.74 14.60
N ASN A 28 -4.78 -9.58 15.49
CA ASN A 28 -4.58 -9.63 16.94
C ASN A 28 -4.27 -11.05 17.45
N GLU A 29 -4.96 -12.09 16.95
CA GLU A 29 -4.63 -13.48 17.25
C GLU A 29 -3.19 -13.83 16.83
N GLU A 30 -2.75 -13.38 15.65
CA GLU A 30 -1.37 -13.59 15.19
C GLU A 30 -0.34 -12.81 16.01
N ARG A 31 -0.68 -11.62 16.51
CA ARG A 31 0.17 -10.84 17.42
C ARG A 31 0.35 -11.55 18.76
N GLU A 32 -0.73 -12.06 19.33
CA GLU A 32 -0.71 -12.80 20.59
C GLU A 32 0.20 -14.03 20.49
N LYS A 33 0.08 -14.81 19.40
CA LYS A 33 0.97 -15.96 19.12
C LYS A 33 2.44 -15.58 19.03
N GLN A 34 2.74 -14.34 18.62
CA GLN A 34 4.09 -13.80 18.49
C GLN A 34 4.58 -13.06 19.75
N GLY A 35 3.78 -13.02 20.83
CA GLY A 35 4.10 -12.26 22.04
C GLY A 35 4.17 -10.75 21.81
N LYS A 36 3.46 -10.23 20.80
CA LYS A 36 3.38 -8.81 20.47
C LYS A 36 2.14 -8.17 21.11
N GLU A 37 2.21 -6.87 21.35
CA GLU A 37 1.06 -6.11 21.82
C GLU A 37 -0.09 -6.12 20.80
N LEU A 38 -1.30 -6.24 21.34
CA LEU A 38 -2.55 -6.19 20.59
C LEU A 38 -2.81 -4.77 20.08
N ILE A 39 -3.47 -4.70 18.93
CA ILE A 39 -4.06 -3.46 18.41
C ILE A 39 -5.36 -3.24 19.18
N ASN A 40 -5.34 -2.36 20.16
CA ASN A 40 -6.49 -2.12 21.05
C ASN A 40 -7.61 -1.27 20.41
N VAL A 41 -7.43 -0.79 19.18
CA VAL A 41 -8.41 0.07 18.49
C VAL A 41 -8.68 -0.46 17.10
N PHE A 42 -9.93 -0.89 16.87
CA PHE A 42 -10.44 -1.12 15.52
C PHE A 42 -10.75 0.23 14.87
N GLN A 43 -9.96 0.62 13.88
CA GLN A 43 -10.19 1.85 13.13
C GLN A 43 -11.12 1.57 11.95
N PHE A 44 -12.32 2.16 12.00
CA PHE A 44 -13.30 2.09 10.94
C PHE A 44 -14.06 3.41 10.82
N GLY A 45 -14.62 3.67 9.63
CA GLY A 45 -15.16 4.97 9.25
C GLY A 45 -14.14 5.76 8.46
N PHE A 46 -14.32 5.78 7.14
CA PHE A 46 -13.47 6.51 6.21
C PHE A 46 -14.20 7.76 5.74
N SER A 47 -13.48 8.87 5.55
CA SER A 47 -14.10 10.07 5.00
C SER A 47 -14.61 9.79 3.59
N ILE A 48 -15.86 10.14 3.29
CA ILE A 48 -16.42 10.04 1.94
C ILE A 48 -15.60 10.83 0.90
N LEU A 49 -14.91 11.89 1.34
CA LEU A 49 -14.02 12.70 0.51
C LEU A 49 -12.70 12.01 0.18
N ASP A 50 -12.31 11.02 0.99
CA ASP A 50 -11.10 10.22 0.83
C ASP A 50 -11.41 8.90 0.08
N ILE A 51 -12.50 8.86 -0.68
CA ILE A 51 -12.91 7.70 -1.49
C ILE A 51 -13.06 8.10 -2.95
N ASN A 52 -12.36 7.38 -3.81
CA ASN A 52 -12.43 7.55 -5.25
C ASN A 52 -13.05 6.33 -5.91
N HIS A 53 -14.10 6.53 -6.71
CA HIS A 53 -14.72 5.49 -7.53
C HIS A 53 -14.21 5.53 -8.97
N TYR A 54 -13.76 4.38 -9.46
CA TYR A 54 -13.17 4.19 -10.78
C TYR A 54 -13.95 3.15 -11.58
N TYR A 55 -14.65 3.62 -12.61
CA TYR A 55 -15.24 2.78 -13.63
C TYR A 55 -14.13 2.20 -14.52
N ILE A 56 -14.14 0.88 -14.69
CA ILE A 56 -13.21 0.18 -15.57
C ILE A 56 -13.91 -0.10 -16.90
N ASP A 57 -15.01 -0.84 -16.85
CA ASP A 57 -15.83 -1.25 -17.98
C ASP A 57 -17.28 -1.46 -17.50
N GLU A 58 -18.15 -2.04 -18.34
CA GLU A 58 -19.58 -2.18 -18.05
C GLU A 58 -19.88 -3.03 -16.81
N ASN A 59 -18.99 -3.96 -16.45
CA ASN A 59 -19.23 -4.95 -15.40
C ASN A 59 -18.31 -4.75 -14.19
N TYR A 60 -17.16 -4.10 -14.38
CA TYR A 60 -16.16 -3.94 -13.34
C TYR A 60 -15.95 -2.48 -12.96
N ASP A 61 -15.93 -2.24 -11.66
CA ASP A 61 -15.42 -1.00 -11.09
C ASP A 61 -14.73 -1.27 -9.75
N PHE A 62 -14.04 -0.26 -9.23
CA PHE A 62 -13.49 -0.34 -7.89
C PHE A 62 -13.45 1.01 -7.18
N TYR A 63 -13.36 0.93 -5.87
CA TYR A 63 -13.25 2.05 -4.96
C TYR A 63 -11.87 2.02 -4.33
N ILE A 64 -11.17 3.15 -4.32
CA ILE A 64 -9.98 3.32 -3.49
C ILE A 64 -10.40 4.11 -2.26
N VAL A 65 -10.34 3.47 -1.09
CA VAL A 65 -10.70 4.01 0.21
C VAL A 65 -9.40 4.30 0.97
N PHE A 66 -9.08 5.57 1.14
CA PHE A 66 -7.84 5.96 1.80
C PHE A 66 -8.05 6.14 3.32
N ASN A 67 -7.13 5.60 4.12
CA ASN A 67 -6.89 6.16 5.43
C ASN A 67 -6.25 7.55 5.26
N SER A 68 -6.71 8.56 6.00
CA SER A 68 -6.23 9.94 5.82
C SER A 68 -4.73 10.09 6.07
N SER A 69 -4.15 9.27 6.96
CA SER A 69 -2.70 9.25 7.19
C SER A 69 -1.94 8.69 6.00
N PHE A 70 -2.45 7.61 5.40
CA PHE A 70 -1.88 7.05 4.17
C PHE A 70 -2.00 8.04 3.02
N LEU A 71 -3.16 8.70 2.87
CA LEU A 71 -3.38 9.72 1.86
C LEU A 71 -2.41 10.89 2.01
N LYS A 72 -2.18 11.37 3.24
CA LYS A 72 -1.18 12.40 3.53
C LYS A 72 0.23 11.96 3.14
N MET A 73 0.60 10.72 3.46
CA MET A 73 1.92 10.17 3.13
C MET A 73 2.21 10.20 1.64
N ILE A 74 1.26 9.73 0.82
CA ILE A 74 1.43 9.64 -0.63
C ILE A 74 1.23 10.98 -1.35
N SER A 75 0.53 11.93 -0.72
CA SER A 75 0.25 13.24 -1.31
C SER A 75 1.36 14.25 -1.04
N SER A 76 2.02 14.16 0.12
CA SER A 76 3.08 15.13 0.47
C SER A 76 4.24 14.53 1.26
N SER A 77 4.01 13.73 2.32
CA SER A 77 5.09 13.42 3.28
C SER A 77 6.30 12.73 2.65
N ILE A 78 6.09 11.79 1.71
CA ILE A 78 7.19 11.13 0.99
C ILE A 78 7.97 12.16 0.17
N LEU A 79 7.27 13.03 -0.57
CA LEU A 79 7.91 14.05 -1.39
C LEU A 79 8.66 15.08 -0.54
N ASP A 80 8.10 15.50 0.59
CA ASP A 80 8.76 16.44 1.49
C ASP A 80 10.02 15.83 2.11
N ALA A 81 9.97 14.54 2.47
CA ALA A 81 11.14 13.81 2.95
C ALA A 81 12.22 13.69 1.86
N THR A 82 11.85 13.39 0.61
CA THR A 82 12.82 13.34 -0.50
C THR A 82 13.48 14.69 -0.77
N LYS A 83 12.76 15.81 -0.61
CA LYS A 83 13.34 17.16 -0.77
C LYS A 83 14.27 17.53 0.37
N LYS A 84 13.93 17.14 1.60
CA LYS A 84 14.67 17.54 2.80
C LYS A 84 15.89 16.64 3.06
N TYR A 85 15.79 15.36 2.74
CA TYR A 85 16.83 14.36 2.95
C TYR A 85 17.05 13.52 1.67
N PRO A 86 17.42 14.13 0.54
CA PRO A 86 17.53 13.42 -0.74
C PRO A 86 18.55 12.28 -0.72
N ASN A 87 19.61 12.41 0.09
CA ASN A 87 20.66 11.42 0.28
C ASN A 87 20.24 10.16 1.06
N LYS A 88 19.03 10.15 1.62
CA LYS A 88 18.44 9.01 2.35
C LYS A 88 17.56 8.13 1.46
N PHE A 89 17.44 8.46 0.18
CA PHE A 89 16.67 7.71 -0.81
C PHE A 89 17.62 7.11 -1.86
N GLY A 90 17.34 5.88 -2.31
CA GLY A 90 18.18 5.14 -3.24
C GLY A 90 19.44 4.52 -2.63
N THR A 91 19.51 4.38 -1.30
CA THR A 91 20.70 3.86 -0.60
C THR A 91 20.74 2.33 -0.52
N GLY A 92 19.63 1.67 -0.85
CA GLY A 92 19.41 0.25 -0.62
C GLY A 92 18.99 -0.08 0.81
N ASP A 93 18.84 0.91 1.70
CA ASP A 93 18.49 0.69 3.11
C ASP A 93 17.15 1.35 3.49
N ALA A 94 16.22 0.54 3.97
CA ALA A 94 14.91 0.98 4.44
C ALA A 94 15.02 1.88 5.68
N GLU A 95 16.05 1.69 6.50
CA GLU A 95 16.22 2.46 7.73
C GLU A 95 16.47 3.95 7.45
N ASP A 96 17.21 4.25 6.37
CA ASP A 96 17.42 5.61 5.87
C ASP A 96 16.10 6.29 5.45
N VAL A 97 15.25 5.55 4.72
CA VAL A 97 13.95 6.06 4.26
C VAL A 97 13.03 6.30 5.45
N ILE A 98 12.99 5.38 6.42
CA ILE A 98 12.21 5.54 7.66
C ILE A 98 12.71 6.75 8.44
N ASP A 99 14.03 6.94 8.56
CA ASP A 99 14.63 8.11 9.20
C ASP A 99 14.20 9.41 8.53
N ALA A 100 14.27 9.48 7.21
CA ALA A 100 13.87 10.68 6.46
C ALA A 100 12.39 11.02 6.68
N LEU A 101 11.52 10.01 6.64
CA LEU A 101 10.08 10.15 6.89
C LEU A 101 9.79 10.59 8.33
N TYR A 102 10.39 9.93 9.32
CA TYR A 102 10.25 10.25 10.74
C TYR A 102 10.69 11.68 11.04
N ASN A 103 11.88 12.08 10.57
CA ASN A 103 12.46 13.41 10.81
C ASN A 103 11.76 14.55 10.05
N THR A 104 10.92 14.22 9.06
CA THR A 104 10.04 15.16 8.36
C THR A 104 8.64 15.19 8.98
N SER A 105 8.23 14.11 9.64
CA SER A 105 6.93 14.01 10.30
C SER A 105 6.85 14.80 11.61
N GLY A 106 5.62 14.99 12.09
CA GLY A 106 5.37 15.51 13.44
C GLY A 106 5.75 14.52 14.55
N TYR A 107 5.83 13.21 14.27
CA TYR A 107 6.12 12.18 15.27
C TYR A 107 7.44 12.43 16.01
N LYS A 108 8.45 13.01 15.34
CA LYS A 108 9.74 13.30 15.96
C LYS A 108 9.69 14.20 17.20
N TYR A 109 8.59 14.94 17.37
CA TYR A 109 8.39 15.83 18.52
C TYR A 109 7.57 15.18 19.65
N TRP A 110 6.87 14.06 19.37
CA TRP A 110 5.81 13.53 20.24
C TRP A 110 5.89 12.03 20.51
N GLY A 111 6.78 11.30 19.83
CA GLY A 111 6.92 9.85 19.98
C GLY A 111 8.27 9.36 19.49
N THR A 112 8.51 8.06 19.65
CA THR A 112 9.75 7.42 19.20
C THR A 112 9.68 7.02 17.74
N LYS A 113 10.85 6.73 17.14
CA LYS A 113 10.91 6.13 15.80
C LYS A 113 10.17 4.79 15.74
N GLN A 114 10.25 3.99 16.81
CA GLN A 114 9.55 2.71 16.88
C GLN A 114 8.02 2.90 16.88
N ASP A 115 7.50 3.90 17.60
CA ASP A 115 6.07 4.23 17.57
C ASP A 115 5.62 4.63 16.15
N TYR A 116 6.47 5.38 15.44
CA TYR A 116 6.21 5.76 14.06
C TYR A 116 6.20 4.55 13.11
N ILE A 117 7.13 3.60 13.28
CA ILE A 117 7.14 2.34 12.50
C ILE A 117 5.88 1.52 12.80
N ASN A 118 5.50 1.39 14.08
CA ASN A 118 4.28 0.68 14.48
C ASN A 118 3.04 1.34 13.87
N PHE A 119 3.01 2.68 13.82
CA PHE A 119 1.94 3.41 13.15
C PHE A 119 1.88 3.16 11.64
N LEU A 120 3.02 3.21 10.95
CA LEU A 120 3.06 3.01 9.50
C LEU A 120 2.67 1.59 9.09
N THR A 121 3.05 0.59 9.89
CA THR A 121 2.75 -0.83 9.62
C THR A 121 1.34 -1.23 10.07
N GLY A 122 0.82 -0.64 11.15
CA GLY A 122 -0.49 -0.98 11.71
C GLY A 122 -1.66 -0.19 11.13
N HIS A 123 -1.46 1.08 10.74
CA HIS A 123 -2.56 1.99 10.46
C HIS A 123 -2.50 2.66 9.08
N ALA A 124 -1.30 2.97 8.58
CA ALA A 124 -1.15 3.66 7.30
C ALA A 124 -1.35 2.67 6.14
N CYS A 125 -2.61 2.51 5.71
CA CYS A 125 -2.98 1.72 4.54
C CYS A 125 -4.10 2.38 3.70
N CYS A 126 -4.33 1.86 2.51
CA CYS A 126 -5.58 2.07 1.78
C CYS A 126 -6.19 0.74 1.35
N TYR A 127 -7.47 0.77 1.01
CA TYR A 127 -8.21 -0.39 0.53
C TYR A 127 -8.68 -0.14 -0.89
N VAL A 128 -8.48 -1.12 -1.77
CA VAL A 128 -9.10 -1.19 -3.08
C VAL A 128 -10.21 -2.23 -3.01
N VAL A 129 -11.46 -1.77 -3.11
CA VAL A 129 -12.66 -2.62 -3.02
C VAL A 129 -13.26 -2.78 -4.39
N TYR A 130 -13.37 -4.02 -4.84
CA TYR A 130 -13.88 -4.35 -6.16
C TYR A 130 -15.39 -4.53 -6.17
N GLN A 131 -16.00 -4.18 -7.29
CA GLN A 131 -17.39 -4.45 -7.61
C GLN A 131 -17.45 -5.20 -8.95
N ASP A 132 -18.19 -6.31 -8.97
CA ASP A 132 -18.49 -7.10 -10.17
C ASP A 132 -20.01 -7.12 -10.35
N ASN A 133 -20.50 -6.62 -11.48
CA ASN A 133 -21.93 -6.53 -11.81
C ASN A 133 -22.77 -5.88 -10.69
N GLY A 134 -22.23 -4.82 -10.09
CA GLY A 134 -22.90 -4.11 -9.00
C GLY A 134 -22.79 -4.77 -7.62
N ILE A 135 -22.05 -5.88 -7.48
CA ILE A 135 -21.86 -6.61 -6.21
C ILE A 135 -20.41 -6.46 -5.73
N PHE A 136 -20.22 -6.00 -4.48
CA PHE A 136 -18.89 -5.91 -3.89
C PHE A 136 -18.26 -7.30 -3.68
N SER A 137 -16.97 -7.44 -3.99
CA SER A 137 -16.28 -8.74 -4.06
C SER A 137 -14.94 -8.78 -3.30
N ASP A 138 -13.82 -8.56 -3.97
CA ASP A 138 -12.50 -8.64 -3.37
C ASP A 138 -12.08 -7.33 -2.72
N ILE A 139 -11.29 -7.43 -1.64
CA ILE A 139 -10.60 -6.30 -1.02
C ILE A 139 -9.09 -6.52 -1.15
N LEU A 140 -8.40 -5.54 -1.69
CA LEU A 140 -6.94 -5.42 -1.65
C LEU A 140 -6.55 -4.33 -0.66
N ARG A 141 -5.81 -4.70 0.39
CA ARG A 141 -5.15 -3.78 1.31
C ARG A 141 -3.74 -3.44 0.79
N ILE A 142 -3.43 -2.15 0.77
CA ILE A 142 -2.11 -1.63 0.41
C ILE A 142 -1.56 -0.92 1.65
N ASP A 143 -0.68 -1.60 2.37
CA ASP A 143 0.03 -1.02 3.50
C ASP A 143 1.14 -0.09 3.03
N MET A 144 1.58 0.84 3.89
CA MET A 144 2.81 1.59 3.63
C MET A 144 3.99 0.64 3.48
N PHE A 145 4.11 -0.32 4.40
CA PHE A 145 4.92 -1.54 4.33
C PHE A 145 4.43 -2.49 5.44
N ARG A 146 4.67 -3.81 5.33
CA ARG A 146 4.23 -4.77 6.37
C ARG A 146 5.27 -5.00 7.45
N SER A 147 6.53 -5.09 7.06
CA SER A 147 7.65 -5.26 7.97
C SER A 147 8.96 -4.84 7.31
N THR A 148 10.01 -4.85 8.12
CA THR A 148 11.40 -4.72 7.69
C THR A 148 12.14 -6.03 7.97
N MET A 149 13.10 -6.38 7.11
CA MET A 149 13.95 -7.57 7.30
C MET A 149 15.38 -7.26 6.85
N PRO A 150 16.41 -7.93 7.40
CA PRO A 150 17.76 -7.84 6.86
C PRO A 150 17.78 -8.14 5.36
N ASN A 151 18.50 -7.33 4.61
CA ASN A 151 18.66 -7.53 3.17
C ASN A 151 19.41 -8.84 2.91
N LYS A 152 18.99 -9.57 1.87
CA LYS A 152 19.51 -10.91 1.57
C LYS A 152 20.94 -10.91 1.04
N GLU A 153 21.34 -9.84 0.36
CA GLU A 153 22.66 -9.70 -0.27
C GLU A 153 23.62 -8.96 0.66
N ASP A 154 23.14 -7.96 1.39
CA ASP A 154 23.91 -7.17 2.37
C ASP A 154 23.18 -7.12 3.72
N PRO A 155 23.49 -8.03 4.67
CA PRO A 155 22.84 -8.09 5.97
C PRO A 155 23.00 -6.84 6.85
N THR A 156 23.88 -5.90 6.48
CA THR A 156 24.03 -4.62 7.19
C THR A 156 22.91 -3.63 6.85
N LYS A 157 22.16 -3.90 5.78
CA LYS A 157 21.03 -3.08 5.33
C LYS A 157 19.70 -3.76 5.60
N ILE A 158 18.63 -2.96 5.58
CA ILE A 158 17.27 -3.43 5.81
C ILE A 158 16.43 -3.27 4.53
N ASP A 159 15.63 -4.28 4.21
CA ASP A 159 14.63 -4.23 3.14
C ASP A 159 13.23 -4.00 3.70
N PHE A 160 12.43 -3.17 3.01
CA PHE A 160 10.98 -3.18 3.18
C PHE A 160 10.38 -4.49 2.66
N VAL A 161 9.40 -5.03 3.37
CA VAL A 161 8.64 -6.22 2.97
C VAL A 161 7.19 -5.84 2.71
N GLY A 162 6.76 -6.01 1.46
CA GLY A 162 5.38 -5.74 1.05
C GLY A 162 5.02 -4.25 1.07
N GLY A 163 3.84 -3.94 0.52
CA GLY A 163 3.26 -2.61 0.55
C GLY A 163 3.89 -1.60 -0.42
N LEU A 164 3.56 -0.33 -0.18
CA LEU A 164 3.85 0.76 -1.09
C LEU A 164 5.33 1.15 -1.10
N LEU A 165 6.03 1.25 0.04
CA LEU A 165 7.46 1.60 0.05
C LEU A 165 8.33 0.54 -0.63
N HIS A 166 7.99 -0.75 -0.47
CA HIS A 166 8.64 -1.82 -1.22
C HIS A 166 8.42 -1.69 -2.74
N THR A 167 7.24 -1.21 -3.15
CA THR A 167 6.91 -0.92 -4.55
C THR A 167 7.66 0.32 -5.06
N LEU A 168 7.71 1.39 -4.27
CA LEU A 168 8.30 2.67 -4.64
C LEU A 168 9.83 2.63 -4.80
N LYS A 169 10.50 1.56 -4.38
CA LYS A 169 11.92 1.33 -4.69
C LYS A 169 12.19 1.22 -6.20
N HIS A 170 11.14 0.96 -6.98
CA HIS A 170 11.22 0.84 -8.43
C HIS A 170 10.86 2.14 -9.17
N PHE A 171 10.59 3.24 -8.47
CA PHE A 171 10.07 4.46 -9.10
C PHE A 171 10.78 5.72 -8.58
N SER A 172 10.78 6.73 -9.43
CA SER A 172 11.32 8.06 -9.14
C SER A 172 10.30 9.14 -9.52
N ILE A 173 10.47 10.36 -9.03
CA ILE A 173 9.77 11.56 -9.54
C ILE A 173 10.85 12.63 -9.75
N LYS A 174 10.93 13.18 -10.97
CA LYS A 174 11.98 14.16 -11.34
C LYS A 174 13.38 13.65 -10.99
N ASP A 175 13.66 12.39 -11.33
CA ASP A 175 14.92 11.68 -11.09
C ASP A 175 15.29 11.49 -9.62
N GLN A 176 14.38 11.81 -8.69
CA GLN A 176 14.54 11.53 -7.27
C GLN A 176 13.88 10.19 -6.93
N ASN A 177 14.67 9.25 -6.39
CA ASN A 177 14.16 7.95 -5.93
C ASN A 177 13.14 8.13 -4.80
N LEU A 178 12.08 7.32 -4.82
CA LEU A 178 10.98 7.41 -3.86
C LEU A 178 11.11 6.44 -2.67
N SER A 179 12.08 5.53 -2.71
CA SER A 179 12.39 4.61 -1.61
C SER A 179 13.84 4.13 -1.72
N THR A 180 14.12 2.85 -1.42
CA THR A 180 15.48 2.31 -1.27
C THR A 180 16.21 2.06 -2.58
N GLY A 181 15.49 1.86 -3.69
CA GLY A 181 16.10 1.45 -4.96
C GLY A 181 16.69 2.61 -5.76
N THR A 182 17.59 2.27 -6.66
CA THR A 182 18.35 3.21 -7.51
C THR A 182 17.76 3.39 -8.91
N TYR A 183 16.63 2.73 -9.20
CA TYR A 183 16.02 2.75 -10.52
C TYR A 183 15.33 4.09 -10.79
N ILE A 184 15.78 4.78 -11.84
CA ILE A 184 15.14 6.01 -12.34
C ILE A 184 14.02 5.64 -13.31
N TYR A 185 12.82 5.45 -12.76
CA TYR A 185 11.58 5.30 -13.53
C TYR A 185 10.59 6.36 -13.09
N ASN A 186 10.62 7.50 -13.79
CA ASN A 186 9.82 8.66 -13.45
C ASN A 186 8.32 8.38 -13.61
N ILE A 187 7.59 8.56 -12.53
CA ILE A 187 6.13 8.58 -12.49
C ILE A 187 5.64 10.03 -12.36
N PHE A 188 4.37 10.26 -12.68
CA PHE A 188 3.76 11.58 -12.48
C PHE A 188 3.48 11.84 -11.00
N ASP A 189 2.80 10.91 -10.33
CA ASP A 189 2.53 10.96 -8.89
C ASP A 189 2.34 9.55 -8.29
N ILE A 190 2.41 9.46 -6.96
CA ILE A 190 2.29 8.19 -6.22
C ILE A 190 0.84 7.67 -6.21
N ARG A 191 -0.17 8.56 -6.29
CA ARG A 191 -1.59 8.17 -6.31
C ARG A 191 -1.94 7.39 -7.57
N HIS A 192 -1.32 7.75 -8.69
CA HIS A 192 -1.46 7.06 -9.96
C HIS A 192 -0.89 5.64 -9.88
N ILE A 193 0.19 5.41 -9.14
CA ILE A 193 0.70 4.05 -8.89
C ILE A 193 -0.34 3.19 -8.16
N ILE A 194 -1.04 3.74 -7.17
CA ILE A 194 -2.10 3.02 -6.45
C ILE A 194 -3.27 2.69 -7.38
N TYR A 195 -3.67 3.64 -8.24
CA TYR A 195 -4.64 3.38 -9.29
C TYR A 195 -4.19 2.25 -10.23
N LEU A 196 -2.94 2.26 -10.68
CA LEU A 196 -2.39 1.22 -11.55
C LEU A 196 -2.31 -0.15 -10.88
N ILE A 197 -1.95 -0.20 -9.59
CA ILE A 197 -2.00 -1.40 -8.75
C ILE A 197 -3.43 -1.93 -8.66
N GLY A 198 -4.40 -1.04 -8.44
CA GLY A 198 -5.82 -1.32 -8.55
C GLY A 198 -6.09 -2.03 -9.87
N MET A 199 -5.89 -1.34 -11.00
CA MET A 199 -6.09 -1.89 -12.35
C MET A 199 -5.34 -3.20 -12.65
N ALA A 200 -4.21 -3.47 -12.01
CA ALA A 200 -3.46 -4.71 -12.14
C ALA A 200 -4.11 -5.85 -11.34
N PHE A 201 -4.64 -5.56 -10.15
CA PHE A 201 -5.27 -6.55 -9.28
C PHE A 201 -6.46 -7.27 -9.92
N ARG A 202 -7.25 -6.62 -10.78
CA ARG A 202 -8.32 -7.31 -11.56
C ARG A 202 -7.78 -8.44 -12.44
N LEU A 203 -6.53 -8.33 -12.89
CA LEU A 203 -5.87 -9.31 -13.77
C LEU A 203 -5.16 -10.41 -12.99
N LYS A 204 -5.34 -10.45 -11.67
CA LYS A 204 -4.64 -11.41 -10.80
C LYS A 204 -5.01 -12.84 -11.18
N LYS A 205 -3.99 -13.69 -11.28
CA LYS A 205 -4.08 -15.13 -11.40
C LYS A 205 -3.19 -15.76 -10.34
N GLY A 206 -3.64 -16.84 -9.74
CA GLY A 206 -2.94 -17.48 -8.65
C GLY A 206 -3.79 -18.55 -7.98
N GLU A 207 -3.15 -19.24 -7.04
CA GLU A 207 -3.75 -20.31 -6.25
C GLU A 207 -3.22 -20.21 -4.82
N GLY A 208 -4.00 -20.68 -3.85
CA GLY A 208 -3.70 -20.58 -2.42
C GLY A 208 -3.51 -19.11 -2.02
N THR A 209 -2.31 -18.79 -1.52
CA THR A 209 -1.97 -17.47 -0.99
C THR A 209 -1.21 -16.57 -1.96
N LYS A 210 -0.82 -17.04 -3.16
CA LYS A 210 0.11 -16.31 -4.04
C LYS A 210 -0.56 -15.97 -5.37
N TYR A 211 -0.71 -14.67 -5.62
CA TYR A 211 -1.31 -14.15 -6.85
C TYR A 211 -0.36 -13.19 -7.56
N LYS A 212 -0.41 -13.20 -8.89
CA LYS A 212 0.35 -12.27 -9.73
C LYS A 212 -0.54 -11.74 -10.84
N SER A 213 -0.21 -10.56 -11.33
CA SER A 213 -0.85 -9.98 -12.52
C SER A 213 0.20 -9.44 -13.47
N LEU A 214 -0.03 -9.63 -14.77
CA LEU A 214 0.70 -8.95 -15.83
C LEU A 214 -0.23 -7.90 -16.42
N GLN A 215 0.15 -6.63 -16.28
CA GLN A 215 -0.60 -5.50 -16.81
C GLN A 215 0.18 -4.91 -17.98
N GLN A 216 -0.43 -4.95 -19.17
CA GLN A 216 0.10 -4.31 -20.36
C GLN A 216 -0.27 -2.82 -20.32
N LEU A 217 0.74 -1.96 -20.26
CA LEU A 217 0.62 -0.53 -20.52
C LEU A 217 1.19 -0.22 -21.92
N THR A 218 0.92 0.98 -22.44
CA THR A 218 1.39 1.40 -23.77
C THR A 218 2.91 1.24 -23.93
N ASN A 219 3.68 1.58 -22.89
CA ASN A 219 5.14 1.65 -22.94
C ASN A 219 5.86 0.66 -22.01
N ALA A 220 5.11 -0.22 -21.34
CA ALA A 220 5.68 -1.13 -20.35
C ALA A 220 4.77 -2.33 -20.07
N ILE A 221 5.38 -3.45 -19.68
CA ILE A 221 4.68 -4.55 -19.02
C ILE A 221 4.97 -4.43 -17.54
N MET A 222 3.92 -4.33 -16.73
CA MET A 222 4.01 -4.23 -15.29
C MET A 222 3.65 -5.58 -14.67
N LEU A 223 4.42 -5.99 -13.66
CA LEU A 223 4.16 -7.18 -12.87
C LEU A 223 3.76 -6.74 -11.48
N ALA A 224 2.57 -7.15 -11.04
CA ALA A 224 2.14 -7.04 -9.66
C ALA A 224 2.15 -8.41 -8.99
N SER A 225 2.42 -8.42 -7.69
CA SER A 225 2.33 -9.60 -6.85
C SER A 225 1.52 -9.29 -5.60
N PHE A 226 0.69 -10.25 -5.22
CA PHE A 226 -0.24 -10.13 -4.11
C PHE A 226 -0.19 -11.38 -3.25
N TYR A 227 -0.46 -11.19 -1.97
CA TYR A 227 -0.70 -12.23 -1.00
C TYR A 227 -2.21 -12.27 -0.69
N LYS A 228 -2.80 -13.45 -0.52
CA LYS A 228 -4.17 -13.59 -0.01
C LYS A 228 -4.09 -14.19 1.38
N GLU A 229 -4.63 -13.49 2.37
CA GLU A 229 -4.81 -14.03 3.71
C GLU A 229 -5.95 -15.05 3.70
N GLU A 230 -5.69 -16.29 4.10
CA GLU A 230 -6.62 -17.40 3.93
C GLU A 230 -7.83 -17.27 4.86
N VAL A 231 -7.59 -16.83 6.09
CA VAL A 231 -8.64 -16.71 7.12
C VAL A 231 -9.66 -15.65 6.76
N THR A 232 -9.20 -14.50 6.23
CA THR A 232 -10.05 -13.32 5.99
C THR A 232 -10.45 -13.17 4.53
N GLY A 233 -9.73 -13.83 3.62
CA GLY A 233 -9.85 -13.68 2.18
C GLY A 233 -9.36 -12.34 1.64
N ILE A 234 -8.83 -11.45 2.48
CA ILE A 234 -8.31 -10.14 2.07
C ILE A 234 -6.95 -10.29 1.39
N PHE A 235 -6.77 -9.55 0.31
CA PHE A 235 -5.51 -9.53 -0.42
C PHE A 235 -4.61 -8.39 0.06
N PHE A 236 -3.32 -8.58 -0.06
CA PHE A 236 -2.29 -7.61 0.30
C PHE A 236 -1.33 -7.40 -0.87
N LEU A 237 -0.92 -6.15 -1.08
CA LEU A 237 0.13 -5.85 -2.05
C LEU A 237 1.49 -6.37 -1.55
N ASN A 238 2.13 -7.22 -2.34
CA ASN A 238 3.54 -7.55 -2.14
C ASN A 238 4.44 -6.55 -2.88
N SER A 239 4.23 -6.35 -4.18
CA SER A 239 5.03 -5.44 -5.00
C SER A 239 4.37 -5.16 -6.35
N TYR A 240 4.73 -4.05 -6.98
CA TYR A 240 4.38 -3.68 -8.35
C TYR A 240 5.58 -3.04 -9.06
N TYR A 241 5.98 -3.55 -10.22
CA TYR A 241 7.17 -3.04 -10.91
C TYR A 241 7.16 -3.35 -12.41
N LYS A 242 7.99 -2.60 -13.16
CA LYS A 242 8.21 -2.86 -14.59
C LYS A 242 8.93 -4.20 -14.76
N LYS A 243 8.32 -5.12 -15.50
CA LYS A 243 8.96 -6.39 -15.89
C LYS A 243 10.17 -6.05 -16.76
N LYS A 244 11.37 -6.50 -16.35
CA LYS A 244 12.54 -6.40 -17.22
C LYS A 244 12.26 -7.22 -18.49
N SER A 245 12.37 -6.60 -19.66
CA SER A 245 12.38 -7.34 -20.92
C SER A 245 13.55 -8.33 -20.86
N ILE A 246 13.28 -9.61 -21.11
CA ILE A 246 14.37 -10.55 -21.38
C ILE A 246 14.87 -10.15 -22.77
N SER A 247 16.03 -9.49 -22.81
CA SER A 247 16.81 -9.28 -24.04
C SER A 247 17.43 -10.60 -24.47
#